data_AF-A0A1I4ZKV4-F1
#
_entry.id   AF-A0A1I4ZKV4-F1
#
_cell.length_a   1.000
_cell.length_b   1.000
_cell.length_c   1.000
_cell.angle_alpha   90.00
_cell.angle_beta   90.00
_cell.angle_gamma   90.00
#
_symmetry.space_group_name_H-M   'P 1'
#
loop_
_entity.id
_entity.type
_entity.pdbx_description
1 polymer ?
#
loop_
_entity_poly.entity_id
_entity_poly.type
_entity_poly.pdbx_seq_one_letter_code
_entity_poly.pdbx_strand_id
1 'polypeptide(L)'
;MPRPRLPSGELGNIDVTRLASGRYQARGSTRDDSGALHRLRASADSEEAARDDLLRQAKSLSTGGSSTLSPSSTIADVVQLWLSQILTRANTGSLSYSTYESYETTARVIIVPRCGGVRLEQLTVGRCDRILQKILEEETISKARRARAVLSLVCGYAVRDDALDRNPVRDVQRLPMAPRKESALSTAQVVGIRELMERWSVTR
;
A
#
# COMPACT_ATOMS: atom_id res chain seq x y z
N MET A 1 35.27 -11.29 -20.86
CA MET A 1 34.57 -10.66 -19.70
C MET A 1 33.15 -11.21 -19.64
N PRO A 2 32.62 -11.58 -18.46
CA PRO A 2 31.23 -12.00 -18.32
C PRO A 2 30.32 -10.79 -18.55
N ARG A 3 29.32 -10.91 -19.44
CA ARG A 3 28.33 -9.84 -19.65
C ARG A 3 27.51 -9.64 -18.36
N PRO A 4 27.28 -8.39 -17.92
CA PRO A 4 26.40 -8.10 -16.79
C PRO A 4 25.03 -8.74 -17.01
N ARG A 5 24.47 -9.33 -15.95
CA ARG A 5 23.12 -9.91 -16.01
C ARG A 5 22.11 -8.76 -16.04
N LEU A 6 21.21 -8.78 -17.01
CA LEU A 6 20.08 -7.86 -17.10
C LEU A 6 19.14 -8.06 -15.90
N PRO A 7 18.79 -7.01 -15.15
CA PRO A 7 17.71 -7.03 -14.15
C PRO A 7 16.37 -7.41 -14.78
N SER A 8 15.44 -7.94 -13.99
CA SER A 8 14.05 -8.14 -14.42
C SER A 8 13.42 -6.79 -14.79
N GLY A 9 12.75 -6.72 -15.94
CA GLY A 9 12.07 -5.50 -16.41
C GLY A 9 12.94 -4.46 -17.12
N GLU A 10 14.27 -4.50 -16.98
CA GLU A 10 15.16 -3.68 -17.79
C GLU A 10 15.37 -4.30 -19.18
N LEU A 11 15.08 -3.50 -20.21
CA LEU A 11 15.44 -3.85 -21.58
C LEU A 11 16.95 -3.74 -21.76
N GLY A 12 17.56 -4.78 -22.34
CA GLY A 12 18.91 -4.67 -22.87
C GLY A 12 18.98 -3.73 -24.06
N ASN A 13 20.08 -3.78 -24.82
CA ASN A 13 20.23 -2.93 -26.01
C ASN A 13 18.97 -2.98 -26.90
N ILE A 14 18.35 -1.81 -27.08
CA ILE A 14 17.18 -1.63 -27.92
C ILE A 14 17.67 -1.29 -29.32
N ASP A 15 17.50 -2.25 -30.24
CA ASP A 15 17.82 -2.08 -31.65
C ASP A 15 16.58 -1.56 -32.38
N VAL A 16 16.66 -0.36 -32.95
CA VAL A 16 15.57 0.21 -33.75
C VAL A 16 15.95 0.19 -35.22
N THR A 17 15.09 -0.39 -36.05
CA THR A 17 15.32 -0.50 -37.49
C THR A 17 14.10 0.01 -38.25
N ARG A 18 14.32 0.81 -39.30
CA ARG A 18 13.25 1.24 -40.20
C ARG A 18 12.91 0.12 -41.17
N LEU A 19 11.64 -0.28 -41.20
CA LEU A 19 11.12 -1.32 -42.09
C LEU A 19 10.84 -0.76 -43.49
N ALA A 20 10.83 -1.64 -44.49
CA ALA A 20 10.48 -1.28 -45.87
C ALA A 20 9.07 -0.67 -46.02
N SER A 21 8.17 -0.93 -45.05
CA SER A 21 6.84 -0.34 -44.96
C SER A 21 6.81 1.11 -44.45
N GLY A 22 7.97 1.70 -44.13
CA GLY A 22 8.08 3.05 -43.57
C GLY A 22 7.93 3.14 -42.05
N ARG A 23 7.48 2.05 -41.39
CA ARG A 23 7.33 1.94 -39.93
C ARG A 23 8.67 1.65 -39.24
N TYR A 24 8.78 1.98 -37.97
CA TYR A 24 9.95 1.68 -37.12
C TYR A 24 9.68 0.44 -36.29
N GLN A 25 10.65 -0.48 -36.24
CA GLN A 25 10.61 -1.66 -35.39
C GLN A 25 11.70 -1.57 -34.33
N ALA A 26 11.31 -1.57 -33.07
CA ALA A 26 12.20 -1.71 -31.92
C ALA A 26 12.26 -3.18 -31.49
N ARG A 27 13.46 -3.67 -31.20
CA ARG A 27 13.72 -5.03 -30.70
C ARG A 27 14.56 -4.93 -29.44
N GLY A 28 14.23 -5.74 -28.44
CA GLY A 28 14.97 -5.79 -27.19
C GLY A 28 14.79 -7.13 -26.50
N SER A 29 15.60 -7.38 -25.48
CA SER A 29 15.42 -8.54 -24.61
C SER A 29 15.21 -8.07 -23.18
N THR A 30 14.23 -8.63 -22.49
CA THR A 30 13.96 -8.39 -21.07
C THR A 30 13.96 -9.74 -20.33
N ARG A 31 14.08 -9.71 -19.00
CA ARG A 31 13.77 -10.87 -18.16
C ARG A 31 12.44 -10.65 -17.45
N ASP A 32 11.64 -11.72 -17.35
CA ASP A 32 10.49 -11.72 -16.45
C ASP A 32 10.92 -11.93 -14.99
N ASP A 33 9.96 -11.87 -14.07
CA ASP A 33 10.20 -12.04 -12.63
C ASP A 33 10.65 -13.47 -12.27
N SER A 34 10.38 -14.45 -13.14
CA SER A 34 10.93 -15.80 -13.00
C SER A 34 12.40 -15.90 -13.44
N GLY A 35 12.94 -14.81 -14.01
CA GLY A 35 14.27 -14.73 -14.57
C GLY A 35 14.39 -15.27 -15.99
N ALA A 36 13.30 -15.66 -16.65
CA ALA A 36 13.30 -16.15 -18.03
C ALA A 36 13.48 -14.99 -19.02
N LEU A 37 14.31 -15.21 -20.04
CA LEU A 37 14.65 -14.20 -21.04
C LEU A 37 13.59 -14.17 -22.15
N HIS A 38 12.93 -13.04 -22.32
CA HIS A 38 11.96 -12.78 -23.38
C HIS A 38 12.53 -11.82 -24.42
N ARG A 39 12.41 -12.18 -25.71
CA ARG A 39 12.77 -11.31 -26.83
C ARG A 39 11.51 -10.59 -27.33
N LEU A 40 11.47 -9.28 -27.13
CA LEU A 40 10.35 -8.42 -27.49
C LEU A 40 10.56 -7.71 -28.81
N ARG A 41 9.46 -7.41 -29.49
CA ARG A 41 9.43 -6.60 -30.71
C ARG A 41 8.21 -5.70 -30.69
N ALA A 42 8.42 -4.41 -30.96
CA ALA A 42 7.35 -3.43 -31.10
C ALA A 42 7.52 -2.69 -32.43
N SER A 43 6.41 -2.39 -33.11
CA SER A 43 6.44 -1.66 -34.37
C SER A 43 5.48 -0.48 -34.31
N ALA A 44 5.96 0.72 -34.62
CA ALA A 44 5.19 1.96 -34.59
C ALA A 44 5.56 2.89 -35.76
N ASP A 45 4.85 4.00 -35.90
CA ASP A 45 5.02 4.91 -37.02
C ASP A 45 6.15 5.94 -36.79
N SER A 46 6.70 5.99 -35.58
CA SER A 46 7.90 6.76 -35.21
C SER A 46 8.90 5.92 -34.40
N GLU A 47 10.16 6.34 -34.39
CA GLU A 47 11.24 5.70 -33.63
C GLU A 47 10.95 5.72 -32.12
N GLU A 48 10.53 6.87 -31.58
CA GLU A 48 10.16 7.03 -30.17
C GLU A 48 8.94 6.18 -29.79
N ALA A 49 7.89 6.16 -30.61
CA ALA A 49 6.70 5.35 -30.32
C ALA A 49 7.03 3.85 -30.31
N ALA A 50 7.94 3.40 -31.16
CA ALA A 50 8.38 2.00 -31.19
C ALA A 50 9.20 1.66 -29.93
N ARG A 51 10.04 2.58 -29.45
CA ARG A 51 10.77 2.42 -28.18
C ARG A 51 9.83 2.38 -26.98
N ASP A 52 8.88 3.31 -26.90
CA ASP A 52 7.91 3.39 -25.80
C ASP A 52 7.00 2.16 -25.75
N ASP A 53 6.56 1.65 -26.90
CA ASP A 53 5.76 0.43 -26.96
C ASP A 53 6.56 -0.79 -26.51
N LEU A 54 7.83 -0.88 -26.90
CA LEU A 54 8.74 -1.94 -26.44
C LEU A 54 8.96 -1.87 -24.92
N LEU A 55 9.16 -0.66 -24.37
CA LEU A 55 9.28 -0.42 -22.93
C LEU A 55 8.01 -0.85 -22.18
N ARG A 56 6.83 -0.59 -22.75
CA ARG A 56 5.55 -1.01 -22.18
C ARG A 56 5.40 -2.53 -22.15
N GLN A 57 5.75 -3.20 -23.24
CA GLN A 57 5.78 -4.67 -23.31
C GLN A 57 6.77 -5.25 -22.29
N ALA A 58 7.95 -4.64 -22.13
CA ALA A 58 8.95 -5.09 -21.18
C ALA A 58 8.50 -4.97 -19.72
N LYS A 59 7.89 -3.83 -19.37
CA LYS A 59 7.28 -3.63 -18.05
C LYS A 59 6.23 -4.69 -17.76
N SER A 60 5.37 -4.99 -18.75
CA SER A 60 4.29 -5.99 -18.58
C SER A 60 4.78 -7.42 -18.32
N LEU A 61 6.01 -7.76 -18.74
CA LEU A 61 6.60 -9.08 -18.52
C LEU A 61 7.34 -9.20 -17.19
N SER A 62 7.84 -8.10 -16.63
CA SER A 62 8.41 -8.04 -15.27
C SER A 62 7.35 -7.75 -14.21
N THR A 63 6.08 -7.91 -14.56
CA THR A 63 4.97 -7.83 -13.61
C THR A 63 4.21 -9.15 -13.73
N GLY A 64 4.76 -10.21 -13.14
CA GLY A 64 4.05 -11.47 -12.89
C GLY A 64 2.75 -11.30 -12.08
N GLY A 65 2.50 -10.11 -11.55
CA GLY A 65 1.16 -9.55 -11.45
C GLY A 65 1.22 -8.11 -11.95
N SER A 66 0.33 -7.74 -12.88
CA SER A 66 0.10 -6.34 -13.24
C SER A 66 -0.07 -5.52 -11.96
N SER A 67 0.99 -4.82 -11.53
CA SER A 67 0.92 -3.90 -10.40
C SER A 67 -0.16 -2.88 -10.74
N THR A 68 -1.30 -2.99 -10.06
CA THR A 68 -2.46 -2.13 -10.37
C THR A 68 -2.15 -0.69 -9.94
N LEU A 69 -1.19 -0.53 -9.04
CA LEU A 69 -0.71 0.76 -8.57
C LEU A 69 0.54 1.21 -9.32
N SER A 70 0.66 2.52 -9.44
CA SER A 70 1.85 3.20 -9.95
C SER A 70 2.23 4.32 -8.98
N PRO A 71 3.45 4.90 -9.08
CA PRO A 71 3.81 6.07 -8.29
C PRO A 71 2.84 7.26 -8.45
N SER A 72 2.15 7.35 -9.59
CA SER A 72 1.16 8.39 -9.87
C SER A 72 -0.20 8.16 -9.20
N SER A 73 -0.47 6.94 -8.71
CA SER A 73 -1.70 6.58 -8.01
C SER A 73 -1.84 7.34 -6.69
N THR A 74 -3.08 7.54 -6.24
CA THR A 74 -3.36 8.27 -5.00
C THR A 74 -3.46 7.33 -3.79
N ILE A 75 -3.31 7.88 -2.58
CA ILE A 75 -3.54 7.12 -1.34
C ILE A 75 -4.94 6.50 -1.31
N ALA A 76 -5.96 7.20 -1.82
CA ALA A 76 -7.32 6.67 -1.88
C ALA A 76 -7.40 5.41 -2.75
N ASP A 77 -6.71 5.39 -3.90
CA ASP A 77 -6.65 4.21 -4.78
C ASP A 77 -5.99 3.02 -4.07
N VAL A 78 -4.85 3.27 -3.40
CA VAL A 78 -4.16 2.23 -2.62
C VAL A 78 -5.05 1.70 -1.50
N VAL A 79 -5.73 2.59 -0.77
CA VAL A 79 -6.64 2.21 0.32
C VAL A 79 -7.75 1.29 -0.21
N GLN A 80 -8.35 1.60 -1.36
CA GLN A 80 -9.42 0.78 -1.93
C GLN A 80 -8.94 -0.64 -2.28
N LEU A 81 -7.79 -0.76 -2.95
CA LEU A 81 -7.22 -2.07 -3.31
C LEU A 81 -6.77 -2.85 -2.06
N TRP A 82 -6.13 -2.16 -1.13
CA TRP A 82 -5.70 -2.75 0.13
C TRP A 82 -6.88 -3.28 0.94
N LEU A 83 -7.97 -2.49 1.09
CA LEU A 83 -9.16 -2.94 1.81
C LEU A 83 -9.81 -4.16 1.16
N SER A 84 -9.84 -4.24 -0.17
CA SER A 84 -10.30 -5.43 -0.89
C SER A 84 -9.48 -6.68 -0.51
N GLN A 85 -8.14 -6.57 -0.47
CA GLN A 85 -7.27 -7.66 -0.02
C GLN A 85 -7.53 -8.05 1.45
N ILE A 86 -7.68 -7.06 2.34
CA ILE A 86 -7.95 -7.31 3.76
C ILE A 86 -9.33 -7.96 3.97
N LEU A 87 -10.34 -7.58 3.18
CA LEU A 87 -11.66 -8.21 3.20
C LEU A 87 -11.58 -9.68 2.78
N THR A 88 -10.85 -10.00 1.71
CA THR A 88 -10.60 -11.40 1.32
C THR A 88 -9.94 -12.18 2.45
N ARG A 89 -8.97 -11.58 3.14
CA ARG A 89 -8.32 -12.19 4.31
C ARG A 89 -9.27 -12.43 5.47
N ALA A 90 -10.21 -11.52 5.71
CA ALA A 90 -11.24 -11.67 6.72
C ALA A 90 -12.21 -12.81 6.37
N ASN A 91 -12.67 -12.86 5.11
CA ASN A 91 -13.60 -13.89 4.63
C ASN A 91 -12.98 -15.29 4.63
N THR A 92 -11.67 -15.40 4.42
CA THR A 92 -10.92 -16.67 4.45
C THR A 92 -10.50 -17.09 5.86
N GLY A 93 -10.77 -16.27 6.88
CA GLY A 93 -10.44 -16.56 8.29
C GLY A 93 -8.99 -16.28 8.68
N SER A 94 -8.15 -15.77 7.77
CA SER A 94 -6.76 -15.37 8.06
C SER A 94 -6.63 -14.04 8.83
N LEU A 95 -7.75 -13.31 8.98
CA LEU A 95 -7.88 -12.09 9.77
C LEU A 95 -9.28 -12.08 10.41
N SER A 96 -9.42 -11.53 11.62
CA SER A 96 -10.74 -11.32 12.21
C SER A 96 -11.51 -10.21 11.49
N TYR A 97 -12.81 -10.39 11.31
CA TYR A 97 -13.68 -9.38 10.69
C TYR A 97 -13.71 -8.05 11.46
N SER A 98 -13.67 -8.09 12.79
CA SER A 98 -13.60 -6.87 13.62
C SER A 98 -12.32 -6.06 13.38
N THR A 99 -11.23 -6.73 13.01
CA THR A 99 -9.98 -6.06 12.64
C THR A 99 -10.10 -5.39 11.28
N TYR A 100 -10.75 -6.05 10.31
CA TYR A 100 -11.09 -5.45 9.03
C TYR A 100 -11.95 -4.19 9.23
N GLU A 101 -13.03 -4.26 10.01
CA GLU A 101 -13.90 -3.10 10.26
C GLU A 101 -13.14 -1.94 10.90
N SER A 102 -12.23 -2.23 11.85
CA SER A 102 -11.39 -1.22 12.49
C SER A 102 -10.45 -0.54 11.49
N TYR A 103 -9.86 -1.32 10.58
CA TYR A 103 -8.99 -0.82 9.51
C TYR A 103 -9.77 0.00 8.49
N GLU A 104 -10.92 -0.51 8.02
CA GLU A 104 -11.80 0.18 7.08
C GLU A 104 -12.27 1.51 7.65
N THR A 105 -12.77 1.52 8.88
CA THR A 105 -13.23 2.74 9.55
C THR A 105 -12.11 3.76 9.64
N THR A 106 -10.92 3.34 10.06
CA THR A 106 -9.75 4.23 10.17
C THR A 106 -9.35 4.78 8.79
N ALA A 107 -9.31 3.93 7.77
CA ALA A 107 -8.92 4.33 6.43
C ALA A 107 -9.92 5.33 5.83
N ARG A 108 -11.22 5.02 5.87
CA ARG A 108 -12.28 5.83 5.27
C ARG A 108 -12.58 7.12 6.03
N VAL A 109 -12.61 7.08 7.36
CA VAL A 109 -13.04 8.21 8.19
C VAL A 109 -11.85 9.10 8.58
N ILE A 110 -10.65 8.54 8.73
CA ILE A 110 -9.50 9.30 9.23
C ILE A 110 -8.51 9.62 8.12
N ILE A 111 -8.04 8.62 7.37
CA ILE A 111 -6.94 8.76 6.42
C ILE A 111 -7.39 9.45 5.12
N VAL A 112 -8.40 8.88 4.43
CA VAL A 112 -8.84 9.36 3.11
C VAL A 112 -9.25 10.84 3.12
N PRO A 113 -10.00 11.36 4.11
CA PRO A 113 -10.37 12.79 4.13
C PRO A 113 -9.17 13.74 4.27
N ARG A 114 -8.04 13.26 4.79
CA ARG A 114 -6.88 14.11 5.11
C ARG A 114 -5.78 14.02 4.06
N CYS A 115 -5.60 12.85 3.45
CA CYS A 115 -4.54 12.64 2.47
C CYS A 115 -4.91 11.74 1.28
N GLY A 116 -6.19 11.41 1.08
CA GLY A 116 -6.64 10.51 0.02
C GLY A 116 -6.18 10.92 -1.37
N GLY A 117 -6.16 12.22 -1.68
CA GLY A 117 -5.72 12.74 -2.98
C GLY A 117 -4.19 12.87 -3.16
N VAL A 118 -3.39 12.52 -2.14
CA VAL A 118 -1.93 12.58 -2.25
C VAL A 118 -1.44 11.44 -3.13
N ARG A 119 -0.62 11.75 -4.14
CA ARG A 119 0.05 10.75 -4.98
C ARG A 119 1.20 10.08 -4.25
N LEU A 120 1.44 8.80 -4.55
CA LEU A 120 2.51 8.01 -3.93
C LEU A 120 3.90 8.59 -4.17
N GLU A 121 4.18 9.08 -5.37
CA GLU A 121 5.44 9.73 -5.75
C GLU A 121 5.75 10.97 -4.88
N GLN A 122 4.73 11.60 -4.31
CA GLN A 122 4.87 12.78 -3.46
C GLN A 122 4.82 12.44 -1.96
N LEU A 123 4.69 11.16 -1.62
CA LEU A 123 4.54 10.69 -0.25
C LEU A 123 5.89 10.55 0.43
N THR A 124 6.41 11.67 0.93
CA THR A 124 7.67 11.71 1.68
C THR A 124 7.48 11.49 3.18
N VAL A 125 8.55 11.09 3.89
CA VAL A 125 8.55 10.94 5.35
C VAL A 125 8.02 12.22 6.04
N GLY A 126 8.55 13.40 5.66
CA GLY A 126 8.12 14.67 6.23
C GLY A 126 6.68 15.08 5.88
N ARG A 127 6.10 14.54 4.79
CA ARG A 127 4.68 14.72 4.49
C ARG A 127 3.81 13.81 5.35
N CYS A 128 4.19 12.53 5.48
CA CYS A 128 3.53 11.59 6.38
C CYS A 128 3.53 12.09 7.83
N ASP A 129 4.65 12.65 8.28
CA ASP A 129 4.77 13.22 9.63
C ASP A 129 3.76 14.35 9.86
N ARG A 130 3.73 15.35 8.98
CA ARG A 130 2.75 16.47 9.05
C ARG A 130 1.30 15.99 9.02
N ILE A 131 0.97 14.99 8.21
CA ILE A 131 -0.38 14.41 8.17
C ILE A 131 -0.73 13.80 9.54
N LEU A 132 0.19 13.05 10.15
CA LEU A 132 -0.04 12.40 11.44
C LEU A 132 -0.08 13.39 12.60
N GLN A 133 0.72 14.45 12.59
CA GLN A 133 0.64 15.54 13.57
C GLN A 133 -0.70 16.27 13.46
N LYS A 134 -1.16 16.57 12.24
CA LYS A 134 -2.48 17.16 12.04
C LYS A 134 -3.62 16.26 12.54
N ILE A 135 -3.53 14.95 12.31
CA ILE A 135 -4.49 13.98 12.90
C ILE A 135 -4.42 14.01 14.43
N LEU A 136 -3.22 14.11 15.02
CA LEU A 136 -3.03 14.17 16.46
C LEU A 136 -3.66 15.44 17.07
N GLU A 137 -3.62 16.56 16.36
CA GLU A 137 -4.24 17.83 16.79
C GLU A 137 -5.77 17.79 16.71
N GLU A 138 -6.33 17.15 15.69
CA GLU A 138 -7.78 17.10 15.43
C GLU A 138 -8.50 15.96 16.16
N GLU A 139 -7.78 14.88 16.51
CA GLU A 139 -8.36 13.63 17.01
C GLU A 139 -7.72 13.19 18.34
N THR A 140 -8.24 12.11 18.92
CA THR A 140 -7.61 11.52 20.12
C THR A 140 -6.28 10.84 19.80
N ILE A 141 -5.36 10.82 20.77
CA ILE A 141 -4.06 10.12 20.68
C ILE A 141 -4.23 8.68 20.16
N SER A 142 -5.24 7.95 20.65
CA SER A 142 -5.53 6.59 20.23
C SER A 142 -5.91 6.49 18.75
N LYS A 143 -6.73 7.43 18.24
CA LYS A 143 -7.10 7.50 16.82
C LYS A 143 -5.89 7.84 15.96
N ALA A 144 -5.06 8.81 16.35
CA ALA A 144 -3.84 9.18 15.62
C ALA A 144 -2.85 8.01 15.51
N ARG A 145 -2.65 7.25 16.60
CA ARG A 145 -1.82 6.04 16.60
C ARG A 145 -2.39 4.96 15.67
N ARG A 146 -3.70 4.76 15.68
CA ARG A 146 -4.36 3.82 14.78
C ARG A 146 -4.22 4.26 13.32
N ALA A 147 -4.39 5.55 13.04
CA ALA A 147 -4.17 6.12 11.71
C ALA A 147 -2.73 5.89 11.23
N ARG A 148 -1.71 6.11 12.08
CA ARG A 148 -0.32 5.77 11.76
C ARG A 148 -0.16 4.29 11.41
N ALA A 149 -0.71 3.40 12.23
CA ALA A 149 -0.59 1.96 12.01
C ALA A 149 -1.23 1.55 10.67
N VAL A 150 -2.45 2.01 10.39
CA VAL A 150 -3.16 1.71 9.15
C VAL A 150 -2.46 2.35 7.94
N LEU A 151 -2.02 3.60 8.03
CA LEU A 151 -1.26 4.24 6.95
C LEU A 151 0.05 3.49 6.66
N SER A 152 0.74 2.99 7.69
CA SER A 152 1.91 2.13 7.51
C SER A 152 1.57 0.81 6.81
N LEU A 153 0.41 0.20 7.08
CA LEU A 153 -0.02 -1.02 6.39
C LEU A 153 -0.35 -0.75 4.92
N VAL A 154 -1.04 0.36 4.64
CA VAL A 154 -1.35 0.83 3.28
C VAL A 154 -0.07 1.10 2.48
N CYS A 155 0.89 1.84 3.04
CA CYS A 155 2.18 2.06 2.37
C CYS A 155 2.96 0.76 2.21
N GLY A 156 2.88 -0.17 3.17
CA GLY A 156 3.49 -1.49 3.03
C GLY A 156 2.82 -2.40 1.99
N TYR A 157 1.55 -2.15 1.64
CA TYR A 157 0.90 -2.76 0.49
C TYR A 157 1.43 -2.16 -0.81
N ALA A 158 1.49 -0.83 -0.93
CA ALA A 158 2.04 -0.16 -2.10
C ALA A 158 3.50 -0.55 -2.39
N VAL A 159 4.32 -0.80 -1.36
CA VAL A 159 5.69 -1.31 -1.53
C VAL A 159 5.72 -2.73 -2.11
N ARG A 160 4.76 -3.58 -1.75
CA ARG A 160 4.66 -4.96 -2.28
C ARG A 160 4.09 -5.00 -3.70
N ASP A 161 3.45 -3.92 -4.14
CA ASP A 161 2.94 -3.72 -5.50
C ASP A 161 3.90 -2.83 -6.33
N ASP A 162 5.14 -2.64 -5.87
CA ASP A 162 6.20 -1.85 -6.52
C ASP A 162 5.83 -0.39 -6.84
N ALA A 163 4.78 0.14 -6.21
CA ALA A 163 4.34 1.53 -6.37
C ALA A 163 5.08 2.50 -5.43
N LEU A 164 5.80 1.98 -4.43
CA LEU A 164 6.69 2.72 -3.54
C LEU A 164 7.97 1.92 -3.31
N ASP A 165 9.13 2.56 -3.38
CA ASP A 165 10.42 1.89 -3.09
C ASP A 165 10.57 1.50 -1.61
N ARG A 166 10.00 2.32 -0.72
CA ARG A 166 10.05 2.12 0.73
C ARG A 166 8.83 2.70 1.41
N ASN A 167 8.57 2.25 2.64
CA ASN A 167 7.47 2.76 3.43
C ASN A 167 7.90 4.01 4.23
N PRO A 168 7.43 5.23 3.86
CA PRO A 168 7.83 6.47 4.52
C PRO A 168 7.32 6.61 5.96
N VAL A 169 6.28 5.86 6.36
CA VAL A 169 5.67 5.93 7.70
C VAL A 169 6.56 5.29 8.77
N ARG A 170 7.55 4.49 8.39
CA ARG A 170 8.47 3.86 9.34
C ARG A 170 9.32 4.90 10.08
N ASP A 171 9.73 5.95 9.38
CA ASP A 171 10.68 6.94 9.89
C ASP A 171 10.03 8.22 10.45
N VAL A 172 8.69 8.30 10.48
CA VAL A 172 7.99 9.48 11.04
C VAL A 172 8.06 9.51 12.56
N GLN A 173 7.95 10.71 13.15
CA GLN A 173 8.12 10.94 14.58
C GLN A 173 7.15 10.07 15.40
N ARG A 174 7.65 9.47 16.47
CA ARG A 174 6.82 8.64 17.35
C ARG A 174 5.71 9.50 17.98
N LEU A 175 4.47 9.07 17.81
CA LEU A 175 3.31 9.69 18.45
C LEU A 175 3.30 9.37 19.95
N PRO A 176 2.81 10.30 20.80
CA PRO A 176 2.73 10.08 22.24
C PRO A 176 1.91 8.82 22.58
N MET A 177 2.20 8.25 23.75
CA MET A 177 1.42 7.12 24.27
C MET A 177 0.42 7.66 25.29
N ALA A 178 -0.86 7.30 25.13
CA ALA A 178 -1.85 7.60 26.15
C ALA A 178 -1.47 6.84 27.44
N PRO A 179 -1.57 7.47 28.63
CA PRO A 179 -1.31 6.78 29.87
C PRO A 179 -2.25 5.59 30.00
N ARG A 180 -1.71 4.44 30.43
CA ARG A 180 -2.52 3.25 30.68
C ARG A 180 -3.46 3.56 31.84
N LYS A 181 -4.76 3.56 31.58
CA LYS A 181 -5.76 3.63 32.65
C LYS A 181 -5.83 2.24 33.29
N GLU A 182 -5.06 2.06 34.35
CA GLU A 182 -5.17 0.87 35.20
C GLU A 182 -6.29 1.10 36.20
N SER A 183 -7.44 0.49 35.95
CA SER A 183 -8.52 0.44 36.94
C SER A 183 -8.52 -0.96 37.53
N ALA A 184 -7.82 -1.14 38.65
CA ALA A 184 -8.00 -2.33 39.46
C ALA A 184 -9.32 -2.19 40.25
N LEU A 185 -10.19 -3.19 40.18
CA LEU A 185 -11.37 -3.23 41.04
C LEU A 185 -10.91 -3.50 42.48
N SER A 186 -11.33 -2.66 43.42
CA SER A 186 -11.17 -2.95 44.84
C SER A 186 -12.09 -4.09 45.27
N THR A 187 -11.74 -4.81 46.35
CA THR A 187 -12.58 -5.86 46.92
C THR A 187 -14.01 -5.37 47.21
N ALA A 188 -14.14 -4.15 47.74
CA ALA A 188 -15.45 -3.53 48.00
C ALA A 188 -16.27 -3.33 46.72
N GLN A 189 -15.64 -2.89 45.63
CA GLN A 189 -16.32 -2.75 44.34
C GLN A 189 -16.74 -4.11 43.77
N VAL A 190 -15.93 -5.15 43.93
CA VAL A 190 -16.28 -6.51 43.50
C VAL A 190 -17.50 -7.05 44.26
N VAL A 191 -17.54 -6.85 45.58
CA VAL A 191 -18.70 -7.23 46.42
C VAL A 191 -19.94 -6.46 45.97
N GLY A 192 -19.85 -5.15 45.79
CA GLY A 192 -20.98 -4.34 45.34
C GLY A 192 -21.51 -4.73 43.94
N ILE A 193 -20.61 -5.09 43.01
CA ILE A 193 -21.01 -5.59 41.69
C ILE A 193 -21.78 -6.92 41.82
N ARG A 194 -21.33 -7.85 42.68
CA ARG A 194 -22.02 -9.13 42.90
C ARG A 194 -23.43 -8.94 43.45
N GLU A 195 -23.59 -8.09 44.45
CA GLU A 195 -24.90 -7.78 45.04
C GLU A 195 -25.87 -7.12 44.04
N LEU A 196 -25.35 -6.30 43.12
CA LEU A 196 -26.15 -5.70 42.05
C LEU A 196 -26.58 -6.76 41.02
N MET A 197 -25.70 -7.69 40.67
CA MET A 197 -26.01 -8.80 39.76
C MET A 197 -27.07 -9.74 40.35
N GLU A 198 -26.98 -10.06 41.64
CA GLU A 198 -27.97 -10.90 42.35
C GLU A 198 -29.34 -10.23 42.37
N ARG A 199 -29.42 -8.95 42.77
CA ARG A 199 -30.68 -8.19 42.74
C ARG A 199 -31.30 -8.12 41.35
N TRP A 200 -30.48 -7.91 40.32
CA TRP A 200 -30.95 -7.89 38.94
C TRP A 200 -31.54 -9.24 38.51
N SER A 201 -30.93 -10.35 38.93
CA SER A 201 -31.40 -11.70 38.61
C SER A 201 -32.75 -12.06 39.25
N VAL A 202 -33.06 -11.50 40.42
CA VAL A 202 -34.31 -11.76 41.16
C VAL A 202 -35.46 -10.84 40.70
N THR A 203 -35.15 -9.73 40.03
CA THR A 203 -36.16 -8.76 39.55
C THR A 203 -36.71 -9.12 38.15
N ARG A 204 -36.37 -10.30 37.62
CA ARG A 204 -36.82 -10.81 36.31
C ARG A 204 -37.60 -12.10 36.49
#